data_AF-A0A9Q1JZ38-F1
#
_entry.id   AF-A0A9Q1JZ38-F1
#
_cell.length_a   1.000
_cell.length_b   1.000
_cell.length_c   1.000
_cell.angle_alpha   90.00
_cell.angle_beta   90.00
_cell.angle_gamma   90.00
#
_symmetry.space_group_name_H-M   'P 1'
#
loop_
_entity.id
_entity.type
_entity.pdbx_description
1 polymer ?
#
loop_
_entity_poly.entity_id
_entity_poly.type
_entity_poly.pdbx_seq_one_letter_code
_entity_poly.pdbx_strand_id
1 'polypeptide(L)'
;MGFSYCLLYSAVDPPQVEGWEVKSRYRKLFRAKDYDFTLEFDFSPYLVKFNSEHDSGSKVLQLDEISATSDNWSDADVMALVGAFREVQNNGSYATLYPHSLVDIVQDTIRKMRTPVKYLNITKLSQYRRDVHPGLYMNSRWKVVMERYKRHIPSFVDCSHWCLPGVPDTWNRLLYASLFSNTV
;
A
#
# COMPACT_ATOMS: atom_id res chain seq x y z
N MET A 1 2.61 4.24 4.19
CA MET A 1 3.95 4.17 3.56
C MET A 1 4.96 4.21 4.71
N GLY A 2 5.38 3.06 5.25
CA GLY A 2 6.21 2.99 6.46
C GLY A 2 5.89 1.84 7.42
N PHE A 3 4.95 0.95 7.11
CA PHE A 3 4.58 -0.13 8.04
C PHE A 3 5.67 -1.19 8.18
N SER A 4 6.32 -1.60 7.08
CA SER A 4 7.45 -2.54 7.13
C SER A 4 8.71 -1.93 7.74
N TYR A 5 8.86 -0.60 7.65
CA TYR A 5 9.98 0.12 8.25
C TYR A 5 10.04 -0.05 9.76
N CYS A 6 8.93 0.23 10.46
CA CYS A 6 8.93 0.26 11.92
C CYS A 6 9.30 -1.11 12.49
N LEU A 7 8.80 -2.19 11.87
CA LEU A 7 9.15 -3.55 12.24
C LEU A 7 10.65 -3.83 12.05
N LEU A 8 11.20 -3.50 10.87
CA LEU A 8 12.60 -3.77 10.57
C LEU A 8 13.56 -2.89 11.37
N TYR A 9 13.25 -1.60 11.49
CA TYR A 9 14.03 -0.65 12.29
C TYR A 9 14.14 -1.10 13.76
N SER A 10 13.09 -1.72 14.31
CA SER A 10 13.14 -2.23 15.69
C SER A 10 14.07 -3.43 15.89
N ALA A 11 14.52 -4.07 14.80
CA ALA A 11 15.37 -5.26 14.82
C ALA A 11 16.84 -4.98 14.43
N VAL A 12 17.17 -3.72 14.09
CA VAL A 12 18.51 -3.32 13.62
C VAL A 12 19.07 -2.27 14.56
N ASP A 13 20.34 -2.41 14.93
CA ASP A 13 21.00 -1.42 15.78
C ASP A 13 21.07 -0.05 15.09
N PRO A 14 20.74 1.07 15.76
CA PRO A 14 20.68 2.39 15.12
C PRO A 14 21.93 2.80 14.30
N PRO A 15 23.17 2.49 14.72
CA PRO A 15 24.36 2.79 13.90
C PRO A 15 24.43 2.01 12.58
N GLN A 16 23.76 0.86 12.50
CA GLN A 16 23.72 0.00 11.32
C GLN A 16 22.60 0.38 10.34
N VAL A 17 21.69 1.25 10.76
CA VAL A 17 20.62 1.78 9.89
C VAL A 17 21.16 2.93 9.04
N GLU A 18 21.15 2.75 7.73
CA GLU A 18 21.12 3.85 6.78
C GLU A 18 19.65 4.15 6.49
N GLY A 19 19.23 5.32 7.00
CA GLY A 19 17.82 5.66 7.24
C GLY A 19 16.93 5.75 6.01
N TRP A 20 15.71 6.24 6.24
CA TRP A 20 14.65 6.43 5.24
C TRP A 20 15.04 7.50 4.21
N GLU A 21 15.93 7.18 3.29
CA GLU A 21 16.36 8.09 2.25
C GLU A 21 15.22 8.30 1.27
N VAL A 22 14.69 9.53 1.27
CA VAL A 22 13.75 9.99 0.25
C VAL A 22 14.55 10.26 -1.01
N LYS A 23 14.77 9.21 -1.80
CA LYS A 23 15.42 9.31 -3.12
C LYS A 23 14.57 10.18 -4.06
N SER A 24 13.24 10.07 -3.95
CA SER A 24 12.28 10.94 -4.63
C SER A 24 10.93 10.95 -3.90
N ARG A 25 9.94 11.73 -4.40
CA ARG A 25 8.55 11.67 -3.90
C ARG A 25 7.96 10.25 -3.97
N TYR A 26 8.42 9.45 -4.93
CA TYR A 26 7.84 8.16 -5.27
C TYR A 26 8.70 6.98 -4.79
N ARG A 27 10.00 7.18 -4.53
CA ARG A 27 10.91 6.13 -4.07
C ARG A 27 11.48 6.43 -2.68
N LYS A 28 11.40 5.44 -1.80
CA LYS A 28 11.95 5.46 -0.45
C LYS A 28 12.80 4.21 -0.23
N LEU A 29 13.96 4.37 0.38
CA LEU A 29 14.91 3.30 0.66
C LEU A 29 15.21 3.24 2.15
N PHE A 30 15.29 2.04 2.70
CA PHE A 30 15.85 1.73 4.00
C PHE A 30 16.96 0.70 3.81
N ARG A 31 18.08 0.86 4.50
CA ARG A 31 19.18 -0.10 4.46
C ARG A 31 19.63 -0.49 5.87
N ALA A 32 19.78 -1.79 6.08
CA ALA A 32 20.39 -2.39 7.27
C ALA A 32 21.77 -2.95 6.87
N LYS A 33 22.85 -2.29 7.30
CA LYS A 33 24.22 -2.58 6.85
C LYS A 33 24.76 -3.91 7.35
N ASP A 34 24.40 -4.27 8.57
CA ASP A 34 24.76 -5.51 9.25
C ASP A 34 24.15 -6.77 8.59
N TYR A 35 23.04 -6.61 7.88
CA TYR A 35 22.37 -7.69 7.15
C TYR A 35 22.56 -7.63 5.64
N ASP A 36 23.24 -6.61 5.12
CA ASP A 36 23.25 -6.24 3.69
C ASP A 36 21.85 -6.28 3.06
N PHE A 37 20.88 -5.73 3.79
CA PHE A 37 19.47 -5.80 3.43
C PHE A 37 18.94 -4.42 3.06
N THR A 38 18.14 -4.36 2.00
CA THR A 38 17.42 -3.16 1.57
C THR A 38 15.91 -3.38 1.55
N LEU A 39 15.16 -2.38 2.01
CA LEU A 39 13.72 -2.28 1.81
C LEU A 39 13.45 -1.06 0.94
N GLU A 40 12.82 -1.30 -0.21
CA GLU A 40 12.42 -0.25 -1.12
C GLU A 40 10.90 -0.12 -1.18
N PHE A 41 10.44 1.13 -1.22
CA PHE A 41 9.07 1.45 -1.56
C PHE A 41 9.08 2.29 -2.83
N ASP A 42 8.41 1.78 -3.87
CA ASP A 42 8.17 2.50 -5.12
C ASP A 42 6.67 2.75 -5.32
N PHE A 43 6.29 4.02 -5.49
CA PHE A 43 4.90 4.44 -5.66
C PHE A 43 4.49 4.38 -7.13
N SER A 44 3.87 3.26 -7.51
CA SER A 44 3.18 3.11 -8.79
C SER A 44 1.70 2.78 -8.56
N PRO A 45 0.81 3.79 -8.55
CA PRO A 45 -0.57 3.60 -8.08
C PRO A 45 -1.41 2.66 -8.96
N TYR A 46 -1.01 2.44 -10.21
CA TYR A 46 -1.71 1.60 -11.17
C TYR A 46 -0.83 0.52 -11.79
N LEU A 47 0.46 0.44 -11.43
CA LEU A 47 1.51 -0.40 -12.05
C LEU A 47 1.80 -0.10 -13.53
N VAL A 48 0.81 0.36 -14.29
CA VAL A 48 0.92 0.83 -15.68
C VAL A 48 1.18 2.33 -15.76
N LYS A 49 1.57 2.78 -16.94
CA LYS A 49 1.80 4.20 -17.21
C LYS A 49 0.52 5.01 -17.03
N PHE A 50 0.68 6.08 -16.26
CA PHE A 50 -0.39 7.00 -15.92
C PHE A 50 -0.01 8.41 -16.36
N ASN A 51 -0.78 8.96 -17.29
CA ASN A 51 -0.63 10.34 -17.74
C ASN A 51 -1.69 11.22 -17.07
N SER A 52 -1.27 12.04 -16.11
CA SER A 52 -2.14 13.00 -15.44
C SER A 52 -2.36 14.31 -16.20
N GLU A 53 -1.54 14.58 -17.22
CA GLU A 53 -1.47 15.83 -17.99
C GLU A 53 -1.66 15.54 -19.48
N HIS A 54 -2.54 14.59 -19.82
CA HIS A 54 -2.84 14.28 -21.21
C HIS A 54 -3.55 15.47 -21.89
N ASP A 55 -3.27 15.72 -23.16
CA ASP A 55 -3.77 16.87 -23.93
C ASP A 55 -5.30 17.04 -23.87
N SER A 56 -6.03 15.93 -23.67
CA SER A 56 -7.48 15.92 -23.44
C SER A 56 -7.95 16.57 -22.13
N GLY A 57 -7.04 16.93 -21.23
CA GLY A 57 -7.33 17.33 -19.84
C GLY A 57 -7.78 16.17 -18.91
N SER A 58 -7.92 14.96 -19.45
CA SER A 58 -8.29 13.76 -18.71
C SER A 58 -7.07 13.02 -18.16
N LYS A 59 -7.27 12.26 -17.09
CA LYS A 59 -6.29 11.32 -16.55
C LYS A 59 -6.36 10.01 -17.35
N VAL A 60 -5.26 9.61 -17.99
CA VAL A 60 -5.21 8.47 -18.91
C VAL A 60 -4.32 7.36 -18.37
N LEU A 61 -4.81 6.13 -18.42
CA LEU A 61 -4.03 4.92 -18.15
C LEU A 61 -3.68 4.25 -19.48
N GLN A 62 -2.39 4.00 -19.71
CA GLN A 62 -1.90 3.27 -20.88
C GLN A 62 -1.63 1.84 -20.45
N LEU A 63 -2.57 0.94 -20.74
CA LEU A 63 -2.57 -0.43 -20.20
C LEU A 63 -1.44 -1.32 -20.76
N ASP A 64 -0.93 -0.98 -21.95
CA ASP A 64 0.10 -1.74 -22.65
C ASP A 64 1.53 -1.34 -22.23
N GLU A 65 1.69 -0.32 -21.38
CA GLU A 65 2.98 0.18 -20.93
C GLU A 65 3.06 0.15 -19.40
N ILE A 66 4.11 -0.46 -18.87
CA ILE A 66 4.37 -0.49 -17.42
C ILE A 66 4.85 0.91 -16.99
N SER A 67 4.58 1.28 -15.74
CA SER A 67 5.07 2.54 -15.17
C SER A 67 6.57 2.70 -15.35
N ALA A 68 7.04 3.88 -15.71
CA ALA A 68 8.47 4.20 -15.89
C ALA A 68 9.34 3.92 -14.64
N THR A 69 8.72 3.70 -13.48
CA THR A 69 9.39 3.29 -12.25
C THR A 69 9.81 1.81 -12.26
N SER A 70 9.31 1.00 -13.20
CA SER A 70 9.56 -0.45 -13.24
C SER A 70 11.01 -0.85 -13.46
N ASP A 71 11.80 0.03 -14.08
CA ASP A 71 13.23 -0.22 -14.28
C ASP A 71 13.96 -0.42 -12.95
N ASN A 72 13.47 0.22 -11.88
CA ASN A 72 14.01 0.09 -10.52
C ASN A 72 13.65 -1.24 -9.84
N TRP A 73 12.80 -2.07 -10.44
CA TRP A 73 12.29 -3.27 -9.77
C TRP A 73 13.00 -4.55 -10.24
N SER A 74 13.88 -4.43 -11.24
CA SER A 74 14.47 -5.56 -11.96
C SER A 74 15.47 -6.39 -11.14
N ASP A 75 16.06 -5.80 -10.10
CA ASP A 75 17.05 -6.40 -9.22
C ASP A 75 16.46 -6.86 -7.87
N ALA A 76 15.15 -6.73 -7.66
CA ALA A 76 14.51 -7.10 -6.39
C ALA A 76 14.47 -8.62 -6.17
N ASP A 77 14.99 -9.09 -5.03
CA ASP A 77 14.88 -10.49 -4.61
C ASP A 77 13.43 -10.89 -4.29
N VAL A 78 12.68 -9.97 -3.68
CA VAL A 78 11.29 -10.15 -3.29
C VAL A 78 10.49 -8.91 -3.68
N MET A 79 9.47 -9.10 -4.51
CA MET A 79 8.57 -8.03 -4.94
C MET A 79 7.17 -8.21 -4.33
N ALA A 80 6.73 -7.22 -3.55
CA ALA A 80 5.39 -7.19 -2.98
C ALA A 80 4.54 -6.11 -3.67
N LEU A 81 3.65 -6.53 -4.57
CA LEU A 81 2.72 -5.62 -5.26
C LEU A 81 1.44 -5.47 -4.43
N VAL A 82 1.10 -4.23 -4.08
CA VAL A 82 -0.10 -3.91 -3.29
C VAL A 82 -1.05 -3.06 -4.11
N GLY A 83 -2.22 -3.63 -4.44
CA GLY A 83 -3.32 -2.91 -5.06
C GLY A 83 -4.34 -2.47 -4.01
N ALA A 84 -4.76 -1.21 -4.06
CA ALA A 84 -5.86 -0.69 -3.24
C ALA A 84 -6.90 -0.03 -4.13
N PHE A 85 -8.18 -0.32 -3.87
CA PHE A 85 -9.29 0.29 -4.59
C PHE A 85 -10.00 1.28 -3.68
N ARG A 86 -10.37 2.43 -4.25
CA ARG A 86 -11.14 3.44 -3.53
C ARG A 86 -12.62 3.05 -3.54
N GLU A 87 -13.22 2.95 -2.36
CA GLU A 87 -14.67 2.81 -2.24
C GLU A 87 -15.36 4.07 -2.77
N VAL A 88 -16.31 3.89 -3.69
CA VAL A 88 -17.20 4.97 -4.15
C VAL A 88 -18.52 4.82 -3.40
N GLN A 89 -18.82 5.77 -2.53
CA GLN A 89 -20.06 5.80 -1.78
C GLN A 89 -21.24 5.99 -2.73
N ASN A 90 -22.21 5.08 -2.73
CA ASN A 90 -23.43 5.20 -3.54
C ASN A 90 -24.67 5.13 -2.63
N ASN A 91 -25.38 6.26 -2.51
CA ASN A 91 -26.69 6.37 -1.85
C ASN A 91 -26.83 5.72 -0.46
N GLY A 92 -25.86 5.94 0.44
CA GLY A 92 -25.99 5.56 1.86
C GLY A 92 -26.00 4.06 2.15
N SER A 93 -25.98 3.22 1.12
CA SER A 93 -25.64 1.82 1.23
C SER A 93 -24.12 1.71 1.25
N TYR A 94 -23.57 1.15 2.33
CA TYR A 94 -22.23 0.56 2.31
C TYR A 94 -22.32 -0.70 1.43
N ALA A 95 -22.60 -0.53 0.14
CA ALA A 95 -22.56 -1.60 -0.82
C ALA A 95 -21.10 -2.05 -0.84
N THR A 96 -20.82 -3.16 -0.17
CA THR A 96 -19.56 -3.88 -0.19
C THR A 96 -19.26 -4.24 -1.64
N LEU A 97 -18.56 -3.37 -2.34
CA LEU A 97 -18.16 -3.63 -3.71
C LEU A 97 -16.71 -3.26 -3.83
N TYR A 98 -15.88 -3.95 -3.03
CA TYR A 98 -14.75 -4.61 -3.67
C TYR A 98 -15.40 -5.51 -4.73
N PRO A 99 -15.37 -5.15 -6.02
CA PRO A 99 -16.06 -5.93 -7.03
C PRO A 99 -15.45 -7.33 -6.95
N HIS A 100 -16.26 -8.35 -6.64
CA HIS A 100 -15.77 -9.73 -6.63
C HIS A 100 -15.09 -10.03 -7.97
N SER A 101 -15.60 -9.44 -9.06
CA SER A 101 -14.98 -9.46 -10.38
C SER A 101 -13.51 -9.02 -10.40
N LEU A 102 -13.07 -8.05 -9.59
CA LEU A 102 -11.66 -7.68 -9.52
C LEU A 102 -10.81 -8.69 -8.74
N VAL A 103 -11.35 -9.31 -7.68
CA VAL A 103 -10.65 -10.43 -7.02
C VAL A 103 -10.47 -11.57 -8.03
N ASP A 104 -11.55 -11.91 -8.74
CA ASP A 104 -11.57 -13.00 -9.70
C ASP A 104 -10.59 -12.73 -10.84
N ILE A 105 -10.58 -11.52 -11.40
CA ILE A 105 -9.60 -11.09 -12.42
C ILE A 105 -8.17 -11.25 -11.91
N VAL A 106 -7.87 -10.80 -10.68
CA VAL A 106 -6.52 -10.92 -10.12
C VAL A 106 -6.15 -12.39 -9.94
N GLN A 107 -7.03 -13.21 -9.38
CA GLN A 107 -6.79 -14.64 -9.19
C GLN A 107 -6.58 -15.37 -10.51
N ASP A 108 -7.42 -15.10 -11.51
CA ASP A 108 -7.32 -15.71 -12.83
C ASP A 108 -6.08 -15.26 -13.59
N THR A 109 -5.68 -14.00 -13.44
CA THR A 109 -4.44 -13.48 -14.01
C THR A 109 -3.25 -14.19 -13.38
N ILE A 110 -3.18 -14.25 -12.04
CA ILE A 110 -2.09 -14.93 -11.31
C ILE A 110 -1.99 -16.40 -11.70
N ARG A 111 -3.12 -17.11 -11.87
CA ARG A 111 -3.13 -18.51 -12.33
C ARG A 111 -2.53 -18.71 -13.72
N LYS A 112 -2.63 -17.71 -14.60
CA LYS A 112 -2.13 -17.75 -15.98
C LYS A 112 -0.71 -17.21 -16.12
N MET A 113 -0.15 -16.62 -15.06
CA MET A 113 1.22 -16.09 -15.10
C MET A 113 2.24 -17.23 -15.18
N ARG A 114 3.23 -17.06 -16.06
CA ARG A 114 4.36 -17.99 -16.19
C ARG A 114 5.24 -17.98 -14.93
N THR A 115 5.46 -16.80 -14.37
CA THR A 115 6.19 -16.63 -13.11
C THR A 115 5.25 -16.89 -11.95
N PRO A 116 5.56 -17.82 -11.03
CA PRO A 116 4.72 -18.08 -9.87
C PRO A 116 4.58 -16.84 -8.98
N VAL A 117 3.34 -16.47 -8.64
CA VAL A 117 3.05 -15.37 -7.72
C VAL A 117 2.22 -15.90 -6.56
N LYS A 118 2.65 -15.61 -5.32
CA LYS A 118 1.86 -15.90 -4.11
C LYS A 118 0.83 -14.80 -3.89
N TYR A 119 -0.45 -15.15 -3.94
CA TYR A 119 -1.54 -14.21 -3.69
C TYR A 119 -1.90 -14.16 -2.20
N LEU A 120 -1.68 -13.01 -1.55
CA LEU A 120 -2.07 -12.77 -0.17
C LEU A 120 -3.41 -12.02 -0.10
N ASN A 121 -4.51 -12.76 0.10
CA ASN A 121 -5.83 -12.15 0.24
C ASN A 121 -6.03 -11.57 1.65
N ILE A 122 -5.68 -10.29 1.80
CA ILE A 122 -5.84 -9.51 3.03
C ILE A 122 -7.16 -8.73 3.09
N THR A 123 -8.04 -8.86 2.09
CA THR A 123 -9.24 -8.02 1.96
C THR A 123 -10.20 -8.24 3.12
N LYS A 124 -10.60 -9.50 3.36
CA LYS A 124 -11.62 -9.82 4.38
C LYS A 124 -11.15 -9.50 5.79
N LEU A 125 -9.89 -9.80 6.12
CA LEU A 125 -9.34 -9.49 7.45
C LEU A 125 -9.27 -7.97 7.68
N SER A 126 -8.93 -7.21 6.65
CA SER A 126 -8.82 -5.75 6.75
C SER A 126 -10.19 -5.09 6.87
N GLN A 127 -11.22 -5.62 6.22
CA GLN A 127 -12.61 -5.14 6.34
C GLN A 127 -13.17 -5.23 7.76
N TYR A 128 -12.72 -6.20 8.58
CA TYR A 128 -13.13 -6.28 9.98
C TYR A 128 -12.57 -5.14 10.83
N ARG A 129 -11.55 -4.45 10.35
CA ARG A 129 -10.74 -3.52 11.14
C ARG A 129 -10.95 -2.06 10.76
N ARG A 130 -12.21 -1.66 10.58
CA ARG A 130 -12.60 -0.25 10.32
C ARG A 130 -12.23 0.70 11.47
N ASP A 131 -11.95 0.16 12.66
CA ASP A 131 -11.57 0.88 13.88
C ASP A 131 -10.16 1.49 13.83
N VAL A 132 -9.28 1.02 12.95
CA VAL A 132 -7.86 1.44 12.93
C VAL A 132 -7.51 2.42 11.82
N HIS A 133 -8.50 3.04 11.19
CA HIS A 133 -8.26 4.17 10.31
C HIS A 133 -7.95 5.42 11.13
N PRO A 134 -7.00 6.27 10.70
CA PRO A 134 -6.64 7.48 11.43
C PRO A 134 -7.78 8.51 11.42
N GLY A 135 -8.69 8.45 10.45
CA GLY A 135 -9.84 9.33 10.37
C GLY A 135 -9.41 10.80 10.39
N LEU A 136 -9.87 11.53 11.40
CA LEU A 136 -9.52 12.93 11.61
C LEU A 136 -8.09 13.14 12.12
N TYR A 137 -7.53 12.16 12.82
CA TYR A 137 -6.21 12.25 13.45
C TYR A 137 -5.07 12.25 12.43
N MET A 138 -5.35 11.91 11.17
CA MET A 138 -4.39 12.07 10.08
C MET A 138 -3.97 13.53 9.89
N ASN A 139 -4.86 14.48 10.19
CA ASN A 139 -4.59 15.90 10.04
C ASN A 139 -4.00 16.48 11.33
N SER A 140 -2.82 17.11 11.25
CA SER A 140 -2.18 17.75 12.42
C SER A 140 -3.03 18.86 13.06
N ARG A 141 -3.97 19.45 12.31
CA ARG A 141 -4.95 20.43 12.78
C ARG A 141 -6.30 19.84 13.16
N TRP A 142 -6.36 18.53 13.49
CA TRP A 142 -7.61 17.83 13.82
C TRP A 142 -8.43 18.51 14.92
N LYS A 143 -7.79 19.15 15.91
CA LYS A 143 -8.48 19.89 16.98
C LYS A 143 -9.30 21.06 16.44
N VAL A 144 -8.70 21.84 15.53
CA VAL A 144 -9.36 22.99 14.87
C VAL A 144 -10.50 22.51 13.99
N VAL A 145 -10.29 21.41 13.27
CA VAL A 145 -11.32 20.76 12.46
C VAL A 145 -12.51 20.34 13.32
N MET A 146 -12.26 19.65 14.43
CA MET A 146 -13.33 19.16 15.31
C MET A 146 -14.17 20.30 15.87
N GLU A 147 -13.53 21.39 16.30
CA GLU A 147 -14.26 22.56 16.81
C GLU A 147 -15.08 23.26 15.72
N ARG A 148 -14.59 23.26 14.47
CA ARG A 148 -15.30 23.88 13.33
C ARG A 148 -16.52 23.06 12.89
N TYR A 149 -16.42 21.74 12.90
CA TYR A 149 -17.45 20.88 12.30
C TYR A 149 -18.39 20.23 13.31
N LYS A 150 -18.08 20.25 14.63
CA LYS A 150 -18.86 19.83 15.83
C LYS A 150 -19.68 18.54 15.74
N ARG A 151 -20.60 18.43 14.77
CA ARG A 151 -21.52 17.30 14.52
C ARG A 151 -21.52 16.78 13.08
N HIS A 152 -20.77 17.39 12.15
CA HIS A 152 -20.65 16.93 10.77
C HIS A 152 -19.32 16.23 10.57
N ILE A 153 -19.36 14.99 10.08
CA ILE A 153 -18.16 14.27 9.63
C ILE A 153 -17.73 14.91 8.31
N PRO A 154 -16.58 15.59 8.25
CA PRO A 154 -16.15 16.25 7.02
C PRO A 154 -15.76 15.24 5.94
N SER A 155 -15.90 15.62 4.67
CA SER A 155 -15.50 14.77 3.53
C SER A 155 -14.00 14.49 3.43
N PHE A 156 -13.17 15.14 4.26
CA PHE A 156 -11.72 14.94 4.29
C PHE A 156 -11.24 13.97 5.40
N VAL A 157 -12.16 13.27 6.08
CA VAL A 157 -11.78 12.19 7.02
C VAL A 157 -11.06 11.08 6.26
N ASP A 158 -9.89 10.68 6.75
CA ASP A 158 -9.09 9.65 6.11
C ASP A 158 -9.54 8.25 6.54
N CYS A 159 -10.26 7.57 5.64
CA CYS A 159 -10.68 6.19 5.79
C CYS A 159 -9.90 5.22 4.88
N SER A 160 -8.83 5.71 4.23
CA SER A 160 -8.08 4.93 3.25
C SER A 160 -6.74 4.44 3.80
N HIS A 161 -6.15 5.22 4.71
CA HIS A 161 -4.90 4.88 5.38
C HIS A 161 -5.14 4.18 6.71
N TRP A 162 -4.07 3.65 7.29
CA TRP A 162 -4.12 2.85 8.50
C TRP A 162 -3.20 3.47 9.55
N CYS A 163 -3.62 3.46 10.81
CA CYS A 163 -2.75 3.79 11.93
C CYS A 163 -1.57 2.80 12.03
N LEU A 164 -0.44 3.29 12.54
CA LEU A 164 0.71 2.47 12.91
C LEU A 164 1.01 2.67 14.41
N PRO A 165 1.25 1.60 15.19
CA PRO A 165 1.09 0.19 14.80
C PRO A 165 -0.36 -0.18 14.48
N GLY A 166 -0.60 -1.20 13.65
CA GLY A 166 -1.94 -1.55 13.21
C GLY A 166 -2.07 -2.71 12.21
N VAL A 167 -3.14 -2.67 11.40
CA VAL A 167 -3.45 -3.70 10.39
C VAL A 167 -2.29 -3.97 9.41
N PRO A 168 -1.55 -2.96 8.93
CA PRO A 168 -0.39 -3.20 8.07
C PRO A 168 0.71 -4.07 8.70
N ASP A 169 0.84 -4.08 10.04
CA ASP A 169 1.79 -4.98 10.71
C ASP A 169 1.34 -6.44 10.62
N THR A 170 0.03 -6.68 10.59
CA THR A 170 -0.53 -8.02 10.33
C THR A 170 -0.23 -8.47 8.91
N TRP A 171 -0.32 -7.58 7.93
CA TRP A 171 0.05 -7.88 6.55
C TRP A 171 1.53 -8.25 6.42
N ASN A 172 2.42 -7.52 7.09
CA ASN A 172 3.84 -7.85 7.14
C ASN A 172 4.11 -9.22 7.75
N ARG A 173 3.40 -9.59 8.82
CA ARG A 173 3.51 -10.94 9.41
C ARG A 173 3.07 -12.04 8.47
N LEU A 174 1.98 -11.83 7.72
CA LEU A 174 1.51 -12.76 6.70
C LEU A 174 2.51 -12.87 5.54
N LEU A 175 3.07 -11.74 5.09
CA LEU A 175 4.13 -11.72 4.10
C LEU A 175 5.34 -12.52 4.57
N TYR A 176 5.85 -12.21 5.76
CA TYR A 176 6.97 -12.94 6.37
C TYR A 176 6.71 -14.44 6.42
N ALA A 177 5.57 -14.86 6.96
CA ALA A 177 5.20 -16.28 7.01
C ALA A 177 5.16 -16.92 5.62
N SER A 178 4.65 -16.20 4.61
CA SER A 178 4.56 -16.71 3.23
C SER A 178 5.92 -16.86 2.55
N LEU A 179 6.95 -16.11 2.95
CA LEU A 179 8.30 -16.26 2.42
C LEU A 179 8.89 -17.61 2.83
N PHE A 180 8.61 -18.06 4.06
CA PHE A 180 9.15 -19.30 4.62
C PHE A 180 8.19 -20.51 4.51
N SER A 181 6.95 -20.33 4.05
CA SER A 181 5.96 -21.41 4.02
C SER A 181 6.19 -22.50 2.94
N ASN A 182 7.31 -22.47 2.21
CA ASN A 182 7.64 -23.45 1.16
C ASN A 182 9.01 -24.14 1.39
N THR A 183 9.56 -24.09 2.60
CA THR A 183 10.69 -24.95 3.03
C THR A 183 10.15 -26.18 3.76
N VAL A 184 9.53 -27.10 3.01
CA VAL A 184 9.52 -28.57 3.22
C VAL A 184 9.29 -29.23 1.86
#